data_AF-A0A0S7YU35-F1
#
_entry.id   AF-A0A0S7YU35-F1
#
_cell.length_a   1.000
_cell.length_b   1.000
_cell.length_c   1.000
_cell.angle_alpha   90.00
_cell.angle_beta   90.00
_cell.angle_gamma   90.00
#
_symmetry.space_group_name_H-M   'P 1'
#
loop_
_entity.id
_entity.type
_entity.pdbx_description
1 polymer ?
#
loop_
_entity_poly.entity_id
_entity_poly.type
_entity_poly.pdbx_seq_one_letter_code
_entity_poly.pdbx_strand_id
1 'polypeptide(L)'
;MDAPDIQLDDVPDLQQPLLIAGFFGWGNALNVATDMADHLVEKLEAKAFARINPDVFYRFDQSRPIVQIEEGRLTALHPPGGTFFYARTAAEEPDLVILKADEPALHWKRFADELFALGRRLGGRTLITLGSMYDNVMHSDRRISGMASSETLMARLEAGSVNRISYEGPSAIHSLLQMEGAGSGYDCVSIWSHCPYYLQGTSHYGLLAALCSVLKTFGGFSLDPGDLEERWGKLSDQIEQTVKRKPELQRMIEDLRQEKRKVSLAGLKAAAKKDDKVINLQDFFEPK
;
A
#
# COMPACT_ATOMS: atom_id res chain seq x y z
N MET A 1 21.03 26.43 -10.73
CA MET A 1 20.43 25.88 -9.49
C MET A 1 19.80 24.58 -9.89
N ASP A 2 20.24 23.47 -9.29
CA ASP A 2 19.63 22.18 -9.55
C ASP A 2 18.19 22.20 -9.06
N ALA A 3 17.29 21.54 -9.79
CA ALA A 3 15.89 21.43 -9.38
C ALA A 3 15.80 20.70 -8.03
N PRO A 4 14.88 21.10 -7.13
CA PRO A 4 14.76 20.43 -5.84
C PRO A 4 14.31 18.97 -6.03
N ASP A 5 14.69 18.11 -5.07
CA ASP A 5 14.39 16.68 -5.08
C ASP A 5 12.89 16.40 -4.90
N ILE A 6 12.23 17.24 -4.11
CA ILE A 6 10.76 17.32 -4.04
C ILE A 6 10.36 18.74 -4.45
N GLN A 7 9.61 18.83 -5.53
CA GLN A 7 9.11 20.08 -6.09
C GLN A 7 7.79 20.43 -5.42
N LEU A 8 7.77 21.55 -4.70
CA LEU A 8 6.58 22.05 -4.02
C LEU A 8 5.85 23.06 -4.91
N ASP A 9 4.55 22.83 -5.11
CA ASP A 9 3.65 23.78 -5.75
C ASP A 9 3.17 24.83 -4.73
N ASP A 10 2.89 24.40 -3.50
CA ASP A 10 2.52 25.22 -2.34
C ASP A 10 2.88 24.48 -1.03
N VAL A 11 2.88 25.19 0.10
CA VAL A 11 3.06 24.59 1.43
C VAL A 11 1.75 24.72 2.20
N PRO A 12 0.99 23.63 2.37
CA PRO A 12 -0.28 23.70 3.10
C PRO A 12 -0.05 23.94 4.59
N ASP A 13 -0.90 24.78 5.18
CA ASP A 13 -1.04 24.90 6.63
C ASP A 13 -1.94 23.75 7.13
N LEU A 14 -1.32 22.83 7.88
CA LEU A 14 -1.88 21.56 8.36
C LEU A 14 -1.70 21.42 9.87
N GLN A 15 -2.68 20.80 10.52
CA GLN A 15 -2.66 20.51 11.96
C GLN A 15 -2.15 19.09 12.22
N GLN A 16 -0.93 19.00 12.76
CA GLN A 16 -0.27 17.74 13.18
C GLN A 16 -0.40 16.58 12.17
N PRO A 17 0.02 16.77 10.89
CA PRO A 17 -0.36 15.84 9.86
C PRO A 17 0.27 14.45 10.02
N LEU A 18 -0.50 13.41 9.71
CA LEU A 18 -0.01 12.05 9.51
C LEU A 18 0.47 11.89 8.07
N LEU A 19 1.69 11.41 7.90
CA LEU A 19 2.22 11.05 6.59
C LEU A 19 1.87 9.60 6.27
N ILE A 20 1.09 9.36 5.21
CA ILE A 20 0.71 8.03 4.74
C ILE A 20 1.32 7.81 3.36
N ALA A 21 2.12 6.77 3.17
CA ALA A 21 2.82 6.50 1.92
C ALA A 21 2.45 5.14 1.33
N GLY A 22 1.92 5.14 0.11
CA GLY A 22 1.67 3.97 -0.72
C GLY A 22 2.60 3.96 -1.93
N PHE A 23 3.34 2.86 -2.11
CA PHE A 23 4.30 2.71 -3.21
C PHE A 23 3.82 1.69 -4.24
N PHE A 24 3.90 2.02 -5.52
CA PHE A 24 3.91 1.04 -6.60
C PHE A 24 5.27 0.34 -6.63
N GLY A 25 5.34 -0.92 -7.03
CA GLY A 25 6.60 -1.68 -7.10
C GLY A 25 6.55 -2.99 -6.33
N TRP A 26 7.68 -3.35 -5.70
CA TRP A 26 7.88 -4.71 -5.18
C TRP A 26 6.93 -5.07 -4.03
N GLY A 27 6.67 -4.13 -3.13
CA GLY A 27 5.79 -4.30 -1.96
C GLY A 27 4.32 -3.97 -2.19
N ASN A 28 3.76 -4.22 -3.39
CA ASN A 28 2.40 -3.81 -3.76
C ASN A 28 1.58 -4.90 -4.47
N ALA A 29 1.51 -6.11 -3.88
CA ALA A 29 0.65 -7.18 -4.39
C ALA A 29 -0.82 -6.74 -4.52
N LEU A 30 -1.45 -7.05 -5.66
CA LEU A 30 -2.81 -6.63 -6.03
C LEU A 30 -3.06 -5.11 -5.96
N ASN A 31 -1.99 -4.30 -6.05
CA ASN A 31 -2.04 -2.84 -5.97
C ASN A 31 -2.64 -2.27 -4.67
N VAL A 32 -2.76 -3.07 -3.59
CA VAL A 32 -3.47 -2.65 -2.37
C VAL A 32 -2.92 -1.36 -1.76
N ALA A 33 -1.60 -1.15 -1.76
CA ALA A 33 -1.00 0.04 -1.17
C ALA A 33 -1.33 1.31 -1.97
N THR A 34 -1.26 1.24 -3.29
CA THR A 34 -1.58 2.37 -4.18
C THR A 34 -3.08 2.60 -4.30
N ASP A 35 -3.88 1.55 -4.35
CA ASP A 35 -5.34 1.63 -4.38
C ASP A 35 -5.87 2.25 -3.09
N MET A 36 -5.24 1.99 -1.93
CA MET A 36 -5.58 2.66 -0.68
C MET A 36 -5.17 4.13 -0.69
N ALA A 37 -3.99 4.47 -1.21
CA ALA A 37 -3.59 5.87 -1.35
C ALA A 37 -4.56 6.64 -2.25
N ASP A 38 -4.98 6.05 -3.39
CA ASP A 38 -6.01 6.61 -4.26
C ASP A 38 -7.34 6.78 -3.55
N HIS A 39 -7.77 5.74 -2.82
CA HIS A 39 -9.01 5.80 -2.06
C HIS A 39 -9.01 6.93 -1.02
N LEU A 40 -7.90 7.15 -0.31
CA LEU A 40 -7.76 8.28 0.63
C LEU A 40 -7.83 9.62 -0.10
N VAL A 41 -7.15 9.74 -1.25
CA VAL A 41 -7.17 10.97 -2.06
C VAL A 41 -8.58 11.29 -2.54
N GLU A 42 -9.31 10.29 -3.05
CA GLU A 42 -10.67 10.45 -3.54
C GLU A 42 -11.67 10.75 -2.41
N LYS A 43 -11.64 9.98 -1.32
CA LYS A 43 -12.62 10.09 -0.23
C LYS A 43 -12.48 11.37 0.59
N LEU A 44 -11.26 11.88 0.71
CA LEU A 44 -10.97 13.07 1.50
C LEU A 44 -10.77 14.31 0.62
N GLU A 45 -11.06 14.21 -0.68
CA GLU A 45 -10.88 15.28 -1.66
C GLU A 45 -9.50 15.92 -1.58
N ALA A 46 -8.47 15.09 -1.40
CA ALA A 46 -7.11 15.52 -1.13
C ALA A 46 -6.52 16.27 -2.33
N LYS A 47 -5.77 17.34 -2.05
CA LYS A 47 -5.21 18.23 -3.07
C LYS A 47 -3.73 18.00 -3.23
N ALA A 48 -3.27 17.84 -4.47
CA ALA A 48 -1.85 17.76 -4.79
C ALA A 48 -1.14 19.07 -4.41
N PHE A 49 0.05 18.98 -3.81
CA PHE A 49 0.86 20.14 -3.44
C PHE A 49 2.37 19.96 -3.67
N ALA A 50 2.82 18.73 -3.94
CA ALA A 50 4.21 18.47 -4.25
C ALA A 50 4.39 17.26 -5.16
N ARG A 51 5.54 17.18 -5.84
CA ARG A 51 5.93 16.07 -6.72
C ARG A 51 7.38 15.68 -6.49
N ILE A 52 7.67 14.38 -6.59
CA ILE A 52 9.04 13.87 -6.56
C ILE A 52 9.71 14.22 -7.88
N ASN A 53 10.95 14.72 -7.84
CA ASN A 53 11.78 14.94 -9.01
C ASN A 53 12.20 13.58 -9.61
N PRO A 54 11.74 13.24 -10.83
CA PRO A 54 11.96 11.93 -11.38
C PRO A 54 13.42 11.64 -11.73
N ASP A 55 14.19 12.66 -12.11
CA ASP A 55 15.59 12.53 -12.56
C ASP A 55 16.53 12.06 -11.44
N VAL A 56 16.17 12.33 -10.18
CA VAL A 56 17.00 12.02 -9.02
C VAL A 56 16.79 10.57 -8.56
N PHE A 57 15.56 10.06 -8.63
CA PHE A 57 15.20 8.83 -7.93
C PHE A 57 14.84 7.67 -8.85
N TYR A 58 14.61 7.91 -10.15
CA TYR A 58 14.08 6.90 -11.05
C TYR A 58 14.96 6.65 -12.27
N ARG A 59 14.82 5.45 -12.81
CA ARG A 59 15.53 4.95 -13.97
C ARG A 59 14.59 4.88 -15.16
N PHE A 60 14.68 5.83 -16.07
CA PHE A 60 13.80 5.87 -17.26
C PHE A 60 14.00 4.71 -18.24
N ASP A 61 15.11 3.96 -18.11
CA ASP A 61 15.33 2.73 -18.88
C ASP A 61 14.52 1.53 -18.36
N GLN A 62 14.16 1.54 -17.07
CA GLN A 62 13.31 0.53 -16.44
C GLN A 62 11.83 0.96 -16.42
N SER A 63 11.57 2.22 -16.07
CA SER A 63 10.23 2.81 -16.00
C SER A 63 10.14 3.97 -16.98
N ARG A 64 9.73 3.67 -18.21
CA ARG A 64 9.65 4.68 -19.28
C ARG A 64 8.50 5.66 -19.01
N PRO A 65 8.72 6.97 -19.22
CA PRO A 65 7.62 7.94 -19.22
C PRO A 65 6.54 7.57 -20.24
N ILE A 66 5.28 7.80 -19.86
CA ILE A 66 4.11 7.61 -20.73
C ILE A 66 3.83 8.92 -21.46
N VAL A 67 3.65 8.87 -22.78
CA VAL A 67 3.29 10.04 -23.60
C VAL A 67 1.81 10.03 -23.95
N GLN A 68 1.21 11.22 -24.00
CA GLN A 68 -0.10 11.44 -24.61
C GLN A 68 0.09 12.25 -25.89
N ILE A 69 -0.38 11.71 -27.01
CA ILE A 69 -0.30 12.35 -28.33
C ILE A 69 -1.71 12.46 -28.89
N GLU A 70 -2.14 13.69 -29.16
CA GLU A 70 -3.46 14.00 -29.72
C GLU A 70 -3.26 14.71 -31.06
N GLU A 71 -3.86 14.16 -32.12
CA GLU A 71 -3.77 14.71 -33.48
C GLU A 71 -2.32 14.96 -33.94
N GLY A 72 -1.40 14.08 -33.55
CA GLY A 72 0.03 14.19 -33.87
C GLY A 72 0.83 15.16 -33.00
N ARG A 73 0.20 15.80 -32.01
CA ARG A 73 0.86 16.69 -31.05
C ARG A 73 1.06 16.00 -29.71
N LEU A 74 2.29 16.01 -29.19
CA LEU A 74 2.59 15.61 -27.81
C LEU A 74 1.90 16.60 -26.85
N THR A 75 0.88 16.15 -26.13
CA THR A 75 0.11 16.96 -25.17
C THR A 75 0.52 16.73 -23.73
N ALA A 76 1.05 15.55 -23.39
CA ALA A 76 1.58 15.27 -22.06
C ALA A 76 2.73 14.26 -22.08
N LEU A 77 3.58 14.35 -21.06
CA LEU A 77 4.64 13.41 -20.73
C LEU A 77 4.55 13.13 -19.22
N HIS A 78 4.28 11.88 -18.86
CA HIS A 78 4.14 11.42 -17.49
C HIS A 78 5.33 10.54 -17.11
N PRO A 79 6.39 11.10 -16.50
CA PRO A 79 7.50 10.29 -16.00
C PRO A 79 7.04 9.43 -14.81
N PRO A 80 7.78 8.34 -14.47
CA PRO A 80 7.65 7.70 -13.17
C PRO A 80 7.88 8.71 -12.05
N GLY A 81 7.30 8.51 -10.88
CA GLY A 81 7.44 9.50 -9.82
C GLY A 81 6.45 9.30 -8.69
N GLY A 82 6.23 10.38 -7.95
CA GLY A 82 5.20 10.40 -6.93
C GLY A 82 4.66 11.79 -6.71
N THR A 83 3.43 11.83 -6.22
CA THR A 83 2.71 13.06 -5.91
C THR A 83 2.32 13.03 -4.44
N PHE A 84 2.52 14.16 -3.78
CA PHE A 84 2.05 14.41 -2.43
C PHE A 84 0.73 15.15 -2.49
N PHE A 85 -0.23 14.65 -1.71
CA PHE A 85 -1.55 15.23 -1.53
C PHE A 85 -1.72 15.61 -0.06
N TYR A 86 -2.53 16.62 0.22
CA TYR A 86 -2.97 16.92 1.57
C TYR A 86 -4.48 16.88 1.67
N ALA A 87 -4.98 16.42 2.81
CA ALA A 87 -6.39 16.48 3.17
C ALA A 87 -6.54 17.09 4.56
N ARG A 88 -7.51 17.98 4.71
CA ARG A 88 -7.91 18.50 6.03
C ARG A 88 -8.99 17.62 6.61
N THR A 89 -8.87 17.30 7.88
CA THR A 89 -9.84 16.46 8.59
C THR A 89 -10.68 17.31 9.56
N ALA A 90 -11.48 16.67 10.43
CA ALA A 90 -12.25 17.40 11.43
C ALA A 90 -11.33 18.08 12.47
N ALA A 91 -11.83 19.07 13.21
CA ALA A 91 -11.01 19.94 14.07
C ALA A 91 -10.17 19.23 15.15
N GLU A 92 -10.55 18.02 15.57
CA GLU A 92 -9.86 17.21 16.58
C GLU A 92 -9.17 15.97 15.98
N GLU A 93 -9.17 15.86 14.65
CA GLU A 93 -8.51 14.80 13.90
C GLU A 93 -7.20 15.34 13.31
N PRO A 94 -6.17 14.51 13.13
CA PRO A 94 -4.95 14.94 12.47
C PRO A 94 -5.20 15.10 10.96
N ASP A 95 -4.66 16.16 10.37
CA ASP A 95 -4.65 16.29 8.91
C ASP A 95 -3.81 15.18 8.26
N LEU A 96 -3.97 14.97 6.96
CA LEU A 96 -3.24 13.91 6.26
C LEU A 96 -2.34 14.50 5.18
N VAL A 97 -1.14 13.94 5.08
CA VAL A 97 -0.28 14.03 3.90
C VAL A 97 -0.20 12.65 3.30
N ILE A 98 -0.66 12.50 2.06
CA ILE A 98 -0.70 11.22 1.36
C ILE A 98 0.34 11.27 0.26
N LEU A 99 1.29 10.34 0.30
CA LEU A 99 2.23 10.09 -0.78
C LEU A 99 1.76 8.87 -1.57
N LYS A 100 1.48 9.08 -2.86
CA LYS A 100 1.36 8.02 -3.85
C LYS A 100 2.55 8.11 -4.80
N ALA A 101 3.39 7.09 -4.83
CA ALA A 101 4.61 7.10 -5.64
C ALA A 101 4.94 5.73 -6.23
N ASP A 102 5.70 5.71 -7.31
CA ASP A 102 6.54 4.58 -7.64
C ASP A 102 7.61 4.40 -6.56
N GLU A 103 7.98 3.16 -6.25
CA GLU A 103 9.15 2.88 -5.42
C GLU A 103 10.41 3.47 -6.09
N PRO A 104 11.17 4.35 -5.42
CA PRO A 104 12.41 4.89 -5.97
C PRO A 104 13.34 3.77 -6.44
N ALA A 105 14.00 3.94 -7.58
CA ALA A 105 14.99 2.97 -8.07
C ALA A 105 16.41 3.29 -7.58
N LEU A 106 16.66 4.55 -7.22
CA LEU A 106 17.96 5.09 -6.87
C LEU A 106 17.88 5.92 -5.58
N HIS A 107 19.03 6.13 -4.94
CA HIS A 107 19.22 7.12 -3.87
C HIS A 107 18.20 7.05 -2.71
N TRP A 108 17.81 5.84 -2.27
CA TRP A 108 16.81 5.64 -1.23
C TRP A 108 17.07 6.43 0.07
N LYS A 109 18.34 6.54 0.50
CA LYS A 109 18.69 7.32 1.70
C LYS A 109 18.35 8.81 1.53
N ARG A 110 18.71 9.39 0.39
CA ARG A 110 18.38 10.77 0.01
C ARG A 110 16.87 10.96 -0.07
N PHE A 111 16.15 10.00 -0.66
CA PHE A 111 14.70 10.02 -0.71
C PHE A 111 14.08 10.05 0.69
N ALA A 112 14.56 9.19 1.60
CA ALA A 112 14.12 9.17 3.00
C ALA A 112 14.39 10.51 3.70
N ASP A 113 15.59 11.07 3.52
CA ASP A 113 15.98 12.35 4.12
C ASP A 113 15.05 13.50 3.66
N GLU A 114 14.75 13.57 2.37
CA GLU A 114 13.83 14.56 1.78
C GLU A 114 12.38 14.35 2.24
N LEU A 115 11.92 13.09 2.31
CA LEU A 115 10.58 12.75 2.81
C LEU A 115 10.39 13.22 4.24
N PHE A 116 11.34 12.92 5.13
CA PHE A 116 11.27 13.35 6.53
C PHE A 116 11.53 14.84 6.70
N ALA A 117 12.34 15.47 5.85
CA ALA A 117 12.51 16.92 5.85
C ALA A 117 11.20 17.63 5.51
N LEU A 118 10.48 17.15 4.49
CA LEU A 118 9.16 17.65 4.14
C LEU A 118 8.16 17.41 5.27
N GLY A 119 8.10 16.19 5.82
CA GLY A 119 7.23 15.87 6.96
C GLY A 119 7.43 16.82 8.13
N ARG A 120 8.68 17.11 8.50
CA ARG A 120 9.01 18.03 9.61
C ARG A 120 8.61 19.46 9.29
N ARG A 121 8.80 19.90 8.05
CA ARG A 121 8.39 21.23 7.59
C ARG A 121 6.88 21.42 7.69
N LEU A 122 6.10 20.36 7.49
CA LEU A 122 4.64 20.35 7.63
C LEU A 122 4.17 20.10 9.08
N GLY A 123 5.09 19.93 10.04
CA GLY A 123 4.76 19.66 11.44
C GLY A 123 4.39 18.20 11.75
N GLY A 124 4.48 17.29 10.78
CA GLY A 124 4.17 15.88 10.96
C GLY A 124 5.27 15.11 11.70
N ARG A 125 4.87 14.14 12.53
CA ARG A 125 5.77 13.31 13.35
C ARG A 125 5.56 11.81 13.21
N THR A 126 4.57 11.40 12.41
CA THR A 126 4.22 10.00 12.20
C THR A 126 4.23 9.68 10.72
N LEU A 127 4.88 8.56 10.38
CA LEU A 127 4.86 7.97 9.04
C LEU A 127 4.19 6.59 9.09
N ILE A 128 3.19 6.39 8.26
CA ILE A 128 2.53 5.11 8.00
C ILE A 128 2.87 4.69 6.57
N THR A 129 3.58 3.59 6.40
CA THR A 129 3.84 3.00 5.07
C THR A 129 2.88 1.85 4.80
N LEU A 130 2.31 1.82 3.60
CA LEU A 130 1.37 0.81 3.15
C LEU A 130 2.08 -0.15 2.21
N GLY A 131 1.97 -1.45 2.49
CA GLY A 131 2.50 -2.51 1.65
C GLY A 131 1.51 -3.65 1.49
N SER A 132 1.80 -4.52 0.54
CA SER A 132 1.11 -5.79 0.37
C SER A 132 2.00 -6.82 -0.29
N MET A 133 1.77 -8.08 0.06
CA MET A 133 2.54 -9.21 -0.44
C MET A 133 1.63 -10.39 -0.75
N TYR A 134 2.06 -11.27 -1.65
CA TYR A 134 1.32 -12.51 -1.86
C TYR A 134 1.63 -13.52 -0.75
N ASP A 135 0.59 -14.10 -0.16
CA ASP A 135 0.66 -15.06 0.95
C ASP A 135 -0.35 -16.22 0.75
N ASN A 136 -0.14 -17.34 1.45
CA ASN A 136 -1.00 -18.53 1.47
C ASN A 136 -2.30 -18.26 2.23
N VAL A 137 -3.10 -17.32 1.71
CA VAL A 137 -4.38 -16.88 2.28
C VAL A 137 -5.52 -17.08 1.30
N MET A 138 -6.74 -17.11 1.83
CA MET A 138 -7.97 -17.16 1.06
C MET A 138 -8.43 -15.76 0.67
N HIS A 139 -9.22 -15.64 -0.40
CA HIS A 139 -9.86 -14.38 -0.79
C HIS A 139 -10.80 -13.85 0.30
N SER A 140 -11.37 -14.72 1.13
CA SER A 140 -12.19 -14.31 2.27
C SER A 140 -11.35 -13.83 3.47
N ASP A 141 -10.03 -14.04 3.46
CA ASP A 141 -9.14 -13.61 4.55
C ASP A 141 -8.83 -12.11 4.41
N ARG A 142 -8.88 -11.41 5.53
CA ARG A 142 -8.53 -9.97 5.62
C ARG A 142 -7.30 -9.78 6.50
N ARG A 143 -6.25 -10.56 6.25
CA ARG A 143 -5.07 -10.61 7.10
C ARG A 143 -4.17 -9.40 6.83
N ILE A 144 -3.84 -8.70 7.91
CA ILE A 144 -2.92 -7.57 7.90
C ILE A 144 -1.85 -7.82 8.95
N SER A 145 -0.59 -7.67 8.56
CA SER A 145 0.54 -7.67 9.48
C SER A 145 1.21 -6.31 9.50
N GLY A 146 2.10 -6.11 10.45
CA GLY A 146 2.85 -4.87 10.52
C GLY A 146 4.01 -4.90 11.49
N MET A 147 4.74 -3.81 11.45
CA MET A 147 5.85 -3.49 12.33
C MET A 147 5.80 -2.01 12.70
N ALA A 148 6.38 -1.68 13.85
CA ALA A 148 6.40 -0.31 14.36
C ALA A 148 7.77 0.02 14.96
N SER A 149 8.07 1.32 15.10
CA SER A 149 9.33 1.81 15.66
C SER A 149 9.43 1.65 17.18
N SER A 150 8.32 1.38 17.87
CA SER A 150 8.29 1.14 19.30
C SER A 150 7.22 0.10 19.69
N GLU A 151 7.41 -0.51 20.85
CA GLU A 151 6.46 -1.48 21.42
C GLU A 151 5.09 -0.85 21.68
N THR A 152 5.04 0.42 22.10
CA THR A 152 3.79 1.16 22.31
C THR A 152 3.00 1.33 21.00
N LEU A 153 3.69 1.65 19.91
CA LEU A 153 3.05 1.76 18.58
C LEU A 153 2.60 0.39 18.07
N MET A 154 3.40 -0.66 18.31
CA MET A 154 3.02 -2.02 17.93
C MET A 154 1.76 -2.49 18.70
N ALA A 155 1.67 -2.21 20.00
CA ALA A 155 0.48 -2.52 20.79
C ALA A 155 -0.79 -1.81 20.27
N ARG A 156 -0.65 -0.54 19.81
CA ARG A 156 -1.75 0.19 19.15
C ARG A 156 -2.19 -0.47 17.84
N LEU A 157 -1.24 -0.94 17.03
CA LEU A 157 -1.54 -1.69 15.82
C LEU A 157 -2.28 -3.01 16.12
N GLU A 158 -1.84 -3.75 17.14
CA GLU A 158 -2.48 -5.01 17.55
C GLU A 158 -3.92 -4.81 18.02
N ALA A 159 -4.20 -3.72 18.73
CA ALA A 159 -5.57 -3.33 19.09
C ALA A 159 -6.45 -3.08 17.83
N GLY A 160 -5.84 -2.68 16.71
CA GLY A 160 -6.46 -2.56 15.39
C GLY A 160 -6.48 -3.84 14.56
N SER A 161 -6.25 -5.02 15.16
CA SER A 161 -6.20 -6.32 14.46
C SER A 161 -5.03 -6.51 13.48
N VAL A 162 -3.92 -5.79 13.69
CA VAL A 162 -2.68 -6.00 12.91
C VAL A 162 -1.78 -7.00 13.62
N ASN A 163 -1.35 -8.04 12.90
CA ASN A 163 -0.46 -9.06 13.47
C ASN A 163 1.01 -8.64 13.42
N ARG A 164 1.79 -8.96 14.46
CA ARG A 164 3.27 -8.90 14.39
C ARG A 164 3.82 -9.90 13.38
N ILE A 165 4.97 -9.57 12.82
CA ILE A 165 5.68 -10.41 11.85
C ILE A 165 7.16 -10.55 12.21
N SER A 166 7.74 -11.69 11.85
CA SER A 166 9.18 -11.92 11.79
C SER A 166 9.56 -12.33 10.38
N TYR A 167 10.54 -11.67 9.78
CA TYR A 167 10.96 -11.91 8.41
C TYR A 167 12.46 -11.62 8.23
N GLU A 168 13.11 -12.42 7.39
CA GLU A 168 14.48 -12.19 6.92
C GLU A 168 14.51 -12.46 5.41
N GLY A 169 14.96 -11.48 4.62
CA GLY A 169 15.01 -11.58 3.16
C GLY A 169 15.02 -10.23 2.47
N PRO A 170 14.79 -10.19 1.14
CA PRO A 170 14.70 -8.96 0.36
C PRO A 170 13.67 -7.97 0.92
N SER A 171 13.94 -6.68 0.75
CA SER A 171 13.10 -5.60 1.27
C SER A 171 12.70 -4.62 0.16
N ALA A 172 11.67 -3.84 0.45
CA ALA A 172 11.32 -2.61 -0.27
C ALA A 172 11.81 -1.36 0.49
N ILE A 173 11.58 -0.19 -0.10
CA ILE A 173 11.84 1.14 0.48
C ILE A 173 11.23 1.31 1.89
N HIS A 174 10.13 0.61 2.18
CA HIS A 174 9.43 0.62 3.47
C HIS A 174 10.37 0.39 4.66
N SER A 175 11.26 -0.60 4.59
CA SER A 175 12.15 -0.91 5.71
C SER A 175 13.21 0.16 5.92
N LEU A 176 13.69 0.80 4.85
CA LEU A 176 14.62 1.91 4.99
C LEU A 176 13.92 3.11 5.63
N LEU A 177 12.71 3.45 5.18
CA LEU A 177 11.91 4.51 5.79
C LEU A 177 11.62 4.20 7.27
N GLN A 178 11.30 2.96 7.59
CA GLN A 178 11.08 2.50 8.96
C GLN A 178 12.32 2.72 9.84
N MET A 179 13.51 2.34 9.37
CA MET A 179 14.76 2.48 10.12
C MET A 179 15.21 3.94 10.25
N GLU A 180 15.21 4.69 9.15
CA GLU A 180 15.68 6.09 9.14
C GLU A 180 14.74 7.03 9.88
N GLY A 181 13.43 6.81 9.76
CA GLY A 181 12.43 7.57 10.49
C GLY A 181 12.54 7.33 11.99
N ALA A 182 12.58 6.06 12.42
CA ALA A 182 12.76 5.71 13.83
C ALA A 182 14.06 6.32 14.41
N GLY A 183 15.17 6.22 13.67
CA GLY A 183 16.45 6.80 14.06
C GLY A 183 16.46 8.34 14.17
N SER A 184 15.54 9.01 13.48
CA SER A 184 15.38 10.48 13.51
C SER A 184 14.23 10.97 14.40
N GLY A 185 13.63 10.07 15.19
CA GLY A 185 12.57 10.40 16.15
C GLY A 185 11.17 10.52 15.56
N TYR A 186 10.93 9.93 14.38
CA TYR A 186 9.57 9.71 13.87
C TYR A 186 8.93 8.47 14.49
N ASP A 187 7.63 8.56 14.72
CA ASP A 187 6.80 7.38 14.94
C ASP A 187 6.55 6.72 13.58
N CYS A 188 7.20 5.58 13.33
CA CYS A 188 7.12 4.89 12.05
C CYS A 188 6.38 3.58 12.20
N VAL A 189 5.49 3.34 11.24
CA VAL A 189 4.65 2.15 11.19
C VAL A 189 4.58 1.66 9.76
N SER A 190 4.66 0.34 9.58
CA SER A 190 4.52 -0.29 8.27
C SER A 190 3.44 -1.36 8.34
N ILE A 191 2.42 -1.22 7.49
CA ILE A 191 1.22 -2.06 7.49
C ILE A 191 1.16 -2.83 6.17
N TRP A 192 1.06 -4.15 6.26
CA TRP A 192 1.19 -5.08 5.14
C TRP A 192 -0.05 -5.96 4.99
N SER A 193 -0.73 -5.82 3.85
CA SER A 193 -1.87 -6.68 3.49
C SER A 193 -1.40 -7.98 2.86
N HIS A 194 -1.99 -9.11 3.29
CA HIS A 194 -1.68 -10.43 2.76
C HIS A 194 -2.65 -10.77 1.63
N CYS A 195 -2.15 -10.91 0.42
CA CYS A 195 -2.94 -11.08 -0.80
C CYS A 195 -2.91 -12.54 -1.28
N PRO A 196 -4.04 -13.13 -1.69
CA PRO A 196 -4.06 -14.45 -2.31
C PRO A 196 -3.41 -14.42 -3.70
N TYR A 197 -2.51 -15.36 -4.00
CA TYR A 197 -1.80 -15.42 -5.30
C TYR A 197 -2.73 -15.56 -6.51
N TYR A 198 -3.89 -16.20 -6.35
CA TYR A 198 -4.80 -16.49 -7.46
C TYR A 198 -5.65 -15.29 -7.88
N LEU A 199 -5.71 -14.20 -7.10
CA LEU A 199 -6.50 -13.00 -7.46
C LEU A 199 -5.70 -11.96 -8.26
N GLN A 200 -4.58 -12.35 -8.87
CA GLN A 200 -3.75 -11.43 -9.66
C GLN A 200 -4.57 -10.59 -10.65
N GLY A 201 -4.22 -9.32 -10.77
CA GLY A 201 -4.93 -8.35 -11.61
C GLY A 201 -6.28 -7.85 -11.08
N THR A 202 -6.82 -8.41 -9.99
CA THR A 202 -8.10 -7.96 -9.40
C THR A 202 -7.87 -7.11 -8.14
N SER A 203 -8.55 -5.98 -8.00
CA SER A 203 -8.55 -5.19 -6.77
C SER A 203 -9.30 -5.90 -5.65
N HIS A 204 -8.63 -6.11 -4.52
CA HIS A 204 -9.20 -6.81 -3.38
C HIS A 204 -9.92 -5.84 -2.41
N TYR A 205 -11.15 -5.43 -2.74
CA TYR A 205 -11.90 -4.43 -1.96
C TYR A 205 -12.06 -4.80 -0.46
N GLY A 206 -12.13 -6.09 -0.12
CA GLY A 206 -12.19 -6.53 1.28
C GLY A 206 -10.92 -6.26 2.08
N LEU A 207 -9.75 -6.28 1.43
CA LEU A 207 -8.48 -5.92 2.07
C LEU A 207 -8.35 -4.41 2.20
N LEU A 208 -8.80 -3.66 1.19
CA LEU A 208 -8.90 -2.19 1.28
C LEU A 208 -9.83 -1.77 2.43
N ALA A 209 -10.99 -2.40 2.60
CA ALA A 209 -11.91 -2.11 3.70
C ALA A 209 -11.29 -2.39 5.08
N ALA A 210 -10.56 -3.50 5.21
CA ALA A 210 -9.83 -3.83 6.43
C ALA A 210 -8.71 -2.82 6.71
N LEU A 211 -7.92 -2.46 5.69
CA LEU A 211 -6.84 -1.48 5.81
C LEU A 211 -7.38 -0.08 6.16
N CYS A 212 -8.51 0.31 5.58
CA CYS A 212 -9.25 1.53 5.94
C CYS A 212 -9.62 1.54 7.43
N SER A 213 -10.12 0.42 7.96
CA SER A 213 -10.45 0.28 9.39
C SER A 213 -9.21 0.38 10.29
N VAL A 214 -8.08 -0.19 9.87
CA VAL A 214 -6.79 -0.07 10.57
C VAL A 214 -6.33 1.39 10.58
N LEU A 215 -6.34 2.06 9.44
CA LEU A 215 -5.90 3.46 9.30
C LEU A 215 -6.76 4.41 10.14
N LYS A 216 -8.09 4.24 10.10
CA LYS A 216 -9.04 4.96 10.96
C LYS A 216 -8.69 4.81 12.43
N THR A 217 -8.54 3.57 12.89
CA THR A 217 -8.32 3.25 14.31
C THR A 217 -6.94 3.73 14.79
N PHE A 218 -5.90 3.49 13.98
CA PHE A 218 -4.54 3.84 14.34
C PHE A 218 -4.29 5.35 14.20
N GLY A 219 -4.73 5.94 13.08
CA GLY A 219 -4.53 7.34 12.74
C GLY A 219 -5.49 8.30 13.44
N GLY A 220 -6.61 7.82 13.98
CA GLY A 220 -7.53 8.66 14.74
C GLY A 220 -8.25 9.71 13.88
N PHE A 221 -8.50 9.40 12.62
CA PHE A 221 -9.28 10.24 11.69
C PHE A 221 -10.48 9.46 11.15
N SER A 222 -11.51 10.17 10.71
CA SER A 222 -12.72 9.56 10.18
C SER A 222 -12.54 9.06 8.75
N LEU A 223 -12.82 7.77 8.54
CA LEU A 223 -12.85 7.14 7.23
C LEU A 223 -13.95 6.07 7.22
N ASP A 224 -14.75 6.03 6.15
CA ASP A 224 -15.85 5.07 5.99
C ASP A 224 -15.48 3.99 4.96
N PRO A 225 -15.39 2.70 5.36
CA PRO A 225 -15.12 1.60 4.44
C PRO A 225 -16.38 1.12 3.69
N GLY A 226 -17.56 1.71 3.91
CA GLY A 226 -18.85 1.17 3.45
C GLY A 226 -18.93 0.87 1.95
N ASP A 227 -18.38 1.73 1.09
CA ASP A 227 -18.39 1.51 -0.36
C ASP A 227 -17.43 0.38 -0.79
N LEU A 228 -16.29 0.24 -0.10
CA LEU A 228 -15.37 -0.88 -0.30
C LEU A 228 -16.02 -2.20 0.12
N GLU A 229 -16.76 -2.20 1.23
CA GLU A 229 -17.51 -3.38 1.70
C GLU A 229 -18.61 -3.79 0.70
N GLU A 230 -19.36 -2.83 0.17
CA GLU A 230 -20.40 -3.11 -0.84
C GLU A 230 -19.79 -3.70 -2.12
N ARG A 231 -18.71 -3.09 -2.63
CA ARG A 231 -17.97 -3.59 -3.80
C ARG A 231 -17.40 -4.99 -3.54
N TRP A 232 -16.90 -5.23 -2.33
CA TRP A 232 -16.38 -6.53 -1.93
C TRP A 232 -17.47 -7.60 -1.91
N GLY A 233 -18.66 -7.31 -1.37
CA GLY A 233 -19.77 -8.27 -1.37
C GLY A 233 -20.11 -8.77 -2.77
N LYS A 234 -20.24 -7.84 -3.73
CA LYS A 234 -20.52 -8.18 -5.14
C LYS A 234 -19.40 -9.02 -5.77
N LEU A 235 -18.14 -8.64 -5.54
CA LEU A 235 -17.00 -9.35 -6.11
C LEU A 235 -16.79 -10.74 -5.47
N SER A 236 -16.95 -10.85 -4.15
CA SER A 236 -16.82 -12.11 -3.43
C SER A 236 -17.83 -13.14 -3.92
N ASP A 237 -19.09 -12.74 -4.15
CA ASP A 237 -20.11 -13.60 -4.72
C ASP A 237 -19.73 -14.12 -6.13
N GLN A 238 -19.16 -13.24 -6.96
CA GLN A 238 -18.67 -13.62 -8.29
C GLN A 238 -17.49 -14.61 -8.20
N ILE A 239 -16.54 -14.37 -7.29
CA ILE A 239 -15.42 -15.28 -7.04
C ILE A 239 -15.95 -16.66 -6.63
N GLU A 240 -16.88 -16.73 -5.67
CA GLU A 240 -17.45 -17.99 -5.21
C GLU A 240 -18.17 -18.75 -6.33
N GLN A 241 -18.92 -18.05 -7.19
CA GLN A 241 -19.58 -18.66 -8.34
C GLN A 241 -18.57 -19.22 -9.35
N THR A 242 -17.50 -18.48 -9.64
CA THR A 242 -16.42 -18.93 -10.54
C THR A 242 -15.72 -20.16 -9.97
N VAL A 243 -15.40 -20.15 -8.67
CA VAL A 243 -14.82 -21.30 -7.98
C VAL A 243 -15.74 -22.52 -8.07
N LYS A 244 -17.06 -22.36 -7.85
CA LYS A 244 -18.04 -23.46 -7.99
C LYS A 244 -18.07 -24.08 -9.39
N ARG A 245 -17.78 -23.31 -10.43
CA ARG A 245 -17.81 -23.75 -11.84
C ARG A 245 -16.50 -24.37 -12.34
N LYS A 246 -15.38 -24.16 -11.65
CA LYS A 246 -14.04 -24.55 -12.13
C LYS A 246 -13.36 -25.51 -11.15
N PRO A 247 -13.36 -26.83 -11.43
CA PRO A 247 -12.79 -27.85 -10.54
C PRO A 247 -11.31 -27.63 -10.19
N GLU A 248 -10.54 -27.02 -11.10
CA GLU A 248 -9.12 -26.71 -10.88
C GLU A 248 -8.94 -25.65 -9.77
N LEU A 249 -9.74 -24.59 -9.78
CA LEU A 249 -9.74 -23.56 -8.75
C LEU A 249 -10.23 -24.12 -7.40
N GLN A 250 -11.18 -25.05 -7.41
CA GLN A 250 -11.64 -25.73 -6.19
C GLN A 250 -10.52 -26.53 -5.54
N ARG A 251 -9.77 -27.30 -6.32
CA ARG A 251 -8.63 -28.08 -5.82
C ARG A 251 -7.58 -27.16 -5.22
N MET A 252 -7.19 -26.11 -5.94
CA MET A 252 -6.22 -25.12 -5.44
C MET A 252 -6.66 -24.49 -4.12
N ILE A 253 -7.93 -24.08 -4.01
CA ILE A 253 -8.50 -23.50 -2.79
C ILE A 253 -8.52 -24.51 -1.64
N GLU A 254 -8.85 -25.77 -1.92
CA GLU A 254 -8.85 -26.81 -0.90
C GLU A 254 -7.42 -27.11 -0.42
N ASP A 255 -6.44 -27.17 -1.31
CA ASP A 255 -5.03 -27.34 -0.95
C ASP A 255 -4.56 -26.19 -0.03
N LEU A 256 -4.88 -24.94 -0.38
CA LEU A 256 -4.61 -23.76 0.46
C LEU A 256 -5.29 -23.85 1.84
N ARG A 257 -6.54 -24.34 1.91
CA ARG A 257 -7.24 -24.57 3.19
C ARG A 257 -6.54 -25.62 4.04
N GLN A 258 -6.06 -26.71 3.43
CA GLN A 258 -5.34 -27.76 4.14
C GLN A 258 -3.98 -27.28 4.64
N GLU A 259 -3.25 -26.49 3.84
CA GLU A 259 -2.01 -25.84 4.28
C GLU A 259 -2.25 -24.89 5.46
N LYS A 260 -3.28 -24.05 5.39
CA LYS A 260 -3.64 -23.14 6.48
C LYS A 260 -3.99 -23.89 7.78
N ARG A 261 -4.72 -25.01 7.70
CA ARG A 261 -5.00 -25.87 8.86
C ARG A 261 -3.71 -26.41 9.46
N LYS A 262 -2.80 -26.92 8.64
CA LYS A 262 -1.48 -27.41 9.07
C LYS A 262 -0.63 -26.32 9.70
N VAL A 263 -0.58 -25.11 9.13
CA VAL A 263 0.15 -23.97 9.70
C VAL A 263 -0.43 -23.52 11.04
N SER A 264 -1.77 -23.55 11.21
CA SER A 264 -2.40 -23.25 12.51
C SER A 264 -2.09 -24.30 13.59
N LEU A 265 -1.85 -25.55 13.18
CA LEU A 265 -1.45 -26.66 14.06
C LEU A 265 0.07 -26.71 14.30
N ALA A 266 0.86 -26.19 13.37
CA ALA A 266 2.32 -26.26 13.35
C ALA A 266 2.98 -24.89 13.58
N GLY A 267 2.29 -23.95 14.25
CA GLY A 267 2.79 -22.60 14.54
C GLY A 267 4.05 -22.60 15.40
N LEU A 268 5.18 -22.95 14.77
CA LEU A 268 6.59 -22.89 15.19
C LEU A 268 7.45 -23.48 14.04
N LYS A 269 7.52 -22.79 12.89
CA LYS A 269 8.71 -22.62 12.00
C LYS A 269 8.37 -22.54 10.50
N ALA A 270 8.99 -21.50 9.92
CA ALA A 270 9.47 -21.34 8.54
C ALA A 270 8.46 -21.10 7.41
N ALA A 271 8.67 -19.97 6.73
CA ALA A 271 8.05 -19.56 5.48
C ALA A 271 8.96 -19.84 4.27
N ALA A 272 8.32 -19.76 3.10
CA ALA A 272 8.84 -19.71 1.74
C ALA A 272 9.22 -21.04 1.08
N LYS A 273 8.27 -21.56 0.28
CA LYS A 273 8.58 -22.22 -1.00
C LYS A 273 7.82 -21.54 -2.13
N LYS A 274 8.54 -21.31 -3.21
CA LYS A 274 8.10 -20.77 -4.49
C LYS A 274 7.61 -21.93 -5.34
N ASP A 275 6.42 -21.83 -5.95
CA ASP A 275 5.99 -22.82 -6.95
C ASP A 275 5.27 -22.20 -8.15
N ASP A 276 5.61 -22.74 -9.33
CA ASP A 276 5.52 -22.17 -10.69
C ASP A 276 4.18 -22.42 -11.39
N LYS A 277 3.04 -22.33 -10.69
CA LYS A 277 1.70 -22.45 -11.31
C LYS A 277 0.71 -21.45 -10.73
N VAL A 278 0.92 -20.17 -11.00
CA VAL A 278 -0.07 -19.15 -10.67
C VAL A 278 -1.17 -19.17 -11.72
N ILE A 279 -2.32 -19.74 -11.34
CA ILE A 279 -3.56 -19.65 -12.09
C ILE A 279 -4.17 -18.27 -11.81
N ASN A 280 -4.30 -17.41 -12.82
CA ASN A 280 -4.82 -16.05 -12.67
C ASN A 280 -6.35 -16.04 -12.79
N LEU A 281 -7.07 -15.51 -11.79
CA LEU A 281 -8.53 -15.48 -11.81
C LEU A 281 -9.11 -14.66 -12.98
N GLN A 282 -8.35 -13.68 -13.51
CA GLN A 282 -8.78 -12.89 -14.67
C GLN A 282 -8.99 -13.72 -15.94
N ASP A 283 -8.17 -14.76 -16.15
CA ASP A 283 -8.28 -15.67 -17.30
C ASP A 283 -9.64 -16.39 -17.36
N PHE A 284 -10.39 -16.33 -16.26
CA PHE A 284 -11.67 -16.98 -16.09
C PHE A 284 -12.86 -16.02 -16.10
N PHE A 285 -12.61 -14.70 -16.06
CA PHE A 285 -13.64 -13.65 -16.11
C PHE A 285 -13.89 -13.13 -17.53
N GLU A 286 -12.96 -13.30 -18.48
CA GLU A 286 -13.19 -12.90 -19.88
C GLU A 286 -14.04 -13.92 -20.65
N PRO A 287 -15.09 -13.50 -21.38
CA PRO A 287 -15.71 -14.34 -22.39
C PRO A 287 -14.80 -14.41 -23.63
N LYS A 288 -14.53 -15.62 -24.12
CA LYS A 288 -14.03 -15.82 -25.49
C LYS A 288 -15.08 -15.41 -26.52
#